data_AF-A0A8S1B0P0-F1
#
_entry.id   AF-A0A8S1B0P0-F1
#
_cell.length_a   1.000
_cell.length_b   1.000
_cell.length_c   1.000
_cell.angle_alpha   90.00
_cell.angle_beta   90.00
_cell.angle_gamma   90.00
#
_symmetry.space_group_name_H-M   'P 1'
#
loop_
_entity.id
_entity.type
_entity.pdbx_description
1 polymer ?
#
loop_
_entity_poly.entity_id
_entity_poly.type
_entity_poly.pdbx_seq_one_letter_code
_entity_poly.pdbx_strand_id
1 'polypeptide(L)'
;MACVSELMSSYNLYSAILALKLLGLAALSTIQPFCTPDKAIRASVSDLKHLTPFWVIAAVYLATNPNPVTALTLLRTFVVARIVIALGYVLQVPRKITDCASCVSFLVTGYMGGAVVYYYRNSL
;
A
#
# COMPACT_ATOMS: atom_id res chain seq x y z
N MET A 1 6.60 0.98 25.68
CA MET A 1 7.55 0.56 24.61
C MET A 1 7.09 -0.68 23.84
N ALA A 2 6.49 -1.71 24.48
CA ALA A 2 6.01 -2.91 23.77
C ALA A 2 4.96 -2.65 22.67
N CYS A 3 4.02 -1.70 22.86
CA CYS A 3 3.00 -1.43 21.84
C CYS A 3 3.57 -0.85 20.52
N VAL A 4 4.66 -0.07 20.60
CA VAL A 4 5.28 0.57 19.43
C VAL A 4 6.09 -0.45 18.62
N SER A 5 6.78 -1.37 19.29
CA SER A 5 7.50 -2.46 18.63
C SER A 5 6.55 -3.40 17.88
N GLU A 6 5.38 -3.71 18.43
CA GLU A 6 4.36 -4.54 17.77
C GLU A 6 3.81 -3.88 16.50
N LEU A 7 3.57 -2.56 16.55
CA LEU A 7 3.03 -1.80 15.42
C LEU A 7 4.07 -1.67 14.29
N MET A 8 5.33 -1.45 14.65
CA MET A 8 6.44 -1.40 13.71
C MET A 8 6.71 -2.77 13.07
N SER A 9 6.62 -3.86 13.85
CA SER A 9 6.71 -5.23 13.33
C SER A 9 5.61 -5.52 12.33
N SER A 10 4.36 -5.15 12.64
CA SER A 10 3.22 -5.29 11.73
C SER A 10 3.41 -4.48 10.44
N TYR A 11 3.92 -3.25 10.55
CA TYR A 11 4.27 -2.42 9.40
C TYR A 11 5.33 -3.08 8.51
N ASN A 12 6.40 -3.61 9.10
CA ASN A 12 7.46 -4.31 8.37
C ASN A 12 6.93 -5.57 7.66
N LEU A 13 6.03 -6.31 8.31
CA LEU A 13 5.38 -7.47 7.69
C LEU A 13 4.53 -7.05 6.48
N TYR A 14 3.70 -6.02 6.64
CA TYR A 14 2.84 -5.55 5.54
C TYR A 14 3.64 -4.90 4.40
N SER A 15 4.70 -4.16 4.72
CA SER A 15 5.60 -3.59 3.71
C SER A 15 6.34 -4.67 2.93
N ALA A 16 6.79 -5.73 3.60
CA ALA A 16 7.42 -6.90 2.96
C ALA A 16 6.44 -7.63 2.02
N ILE A 17 5.18 -7.83 2.42
CA ILE A 17 4.16 -8.43 1.55
C ILE A 17 3.93 -7.59 0.30
N LEU A 18 3.86 -6.26 0.44
CA LEU A 18 3.67 -5.36 -0.69
C LEU A 18 4.90 -5.31 -1.61
N ALA A 19 6.11 -5.39 -1.04
CA ALA A 19 7.33 -5.53 -1.81
C ALA A 19 7.38 -6.88 -2.57
N LEU A 20 6.96 -7.96 -1.92
CA LEU A 20 6.85 -9.28 -2.56
C LEU A 20 5.84 -9.27 -3.70
N LYS A 21 4.72 -8.56 -3.56
CA LYS A 21 3.76 -8.33 -4.66
C LYS A 21 4.43 -7.63 -5.84
N LEU A 22 5.20 -6.57 -5.60
CA LEU A 22 5.93 -5.86 -6.67
C LEU A 22 6.92 -6.77 -7.39
N LEU A 23 7.67 -7.59 -6.64
CA LEU A 23 8.57 -8.60 -7.19
C LEU A 23 7.81 -9.67 -7.98
N GLY A 24 6.64 -10.09 -7.50
CA GLY A 24 5.77 -11.03 -8.21
C GLY A 24 5.27 -10.50 -9.55
N LEU A 25 4.90 -9.22 -9.63
CA LEU A 25 4.54 -8.55 -10.89
C LEU A 25 5.73 -8.43 -11.85
N ALA A 26 6.93 -8.19 -11.33
CA ALA A 26 8.15 -8.20 -12.12
C ALA A 26 8.48 -9.62 -12.64
N ALA A 27 8.33 -10.65 -11.80
CA ALA A 27 8.52 -12.04 -12.20
C ALA A 27 7.49 -12.49 -13.24
N LEU A 28 6.22 -12.06 -13.14
CA LEU A 28 5.22 -12.35 -14.17
C LEU A 28 5.56 -11.75 -15.54
N SER A 29 6.38 -10.70 -15.60
CA SER A 29 6.81 -10.10 -16.87
C SER A 29 7.70 -11.00 -17.71
N THR A 30 8.42 -11.95 -17.09
CA THR A 30 9.28 -12.89 -17.80
C THR A 30 8.51 -14.12 -18.30
N ILE A 31 7.29 -14.35 -17.79
CA ILE A 31 6.42 -15.46 -18.18
C ILE A 31 5.48 -14.96 -19.30
N GLN A 32 5.95 -15.04 -20.54
CA GLN A 32 5.29 -14.54 -21.77
C GLN A 32 3.83 -14.97 -22.04
N PRO A 33 3.26 -16.10 -21.55
CA PRO A 33 1.87 -16.45 -21.83
C PRO A 33 0.85 -15.49 -21.19
N PHE A 34 1.24 -14.76 -20.14
CA PHE A 34 0.28 -14.01 -19.30
C PHE A 34 0.24 -12.51 -19.57
N CYS A 35 1.34 -11.89 -20.03
CA CYS A 35 1.36 -10.46 -20.34
C CYS A 35 2.47 -10.10 -21.35
N THR A 36 2.20 -9.08 -22.17
CA THR A 36 3.26 -8.43 -22.96
C THR A 36 4.17 -7.62 -22.03
N PRO A 37 5.48 -7.51 -22.33
CA PRO A 37 6.44 -6.82 -21.46
C PRO A 37 6.02 -5.37 -21.15
N ASP A 38 5.44 -4.67 -22.13
CA ASP A 38 4.95 -3.29 -21.95
C ASP A 38 3.80 -3.17 -20.95
N LYS A 39 2.95 -4.19 -20.83
CA LYS A 39 1.84 -4.19 -19.86
C LYS A 39 2.36 -4.41 -18.45
N ALA A 40 3.32 -5.32 -18.29
CA ALA A 40 3.91 -5.62 -16.99
C ALA A 40 4.73 -4.43 -16.45
N ILE A 41 5.50 -3.74 -17.30
CA ILE A 41 6.23 -2.53 -16.90
C ILE A 41 5.27 -1.41 -16.48
N ARG A 42 4.18 -1.20 -17.23
CA ARG A 42 3.16 -0.19 -16.88
C ARG A 42 2.46 -0.50 -15.57
N ALA A 43 2.11 -1.76 -15.33
CA ALA A 43 1.53 -2.20 -14.07
C ALA A 43 2.51 -1.98 -12.90
N SER A 44 3.77 -2.39 -13.05
CA SER A 44 4.81 -2.22 -12.05
C SER A 44 5.07 -0.75 -11.70
N VAL A 45 5.21 0.13 -12.70
CA VAL A 45 5.37 1.57 -12.49
C VAL A 45 4.13 2.19 -11.83
N SER A 46 2.93 1.74 -12.22
CA SER A 46 1.68 2.19 -11.59
C SER A 46 1.62 1.79 -10.13
N ASP A 47 1.92 0.53 -9.79
CA ASP A 47 1.97 0.07 -8.41
C ASP A 47 3.05 0.81 -7.61
N LEU A 48 4.21 1.11 -8.22
CA LEU A 48 5.30 1.84 -7.58
C LEU A 48 4.86 3.25 -7.16
N LYS A 49 4.27 4.04 -8.07
CA LYS A 49 3.79 5.43 -7.83
C LYS A 49 2.83 5.55 -6.64
N HIS A 50 2.15 4.46 -6.36
CA HIS A 50 1.09 4.34 -5.40
C HIS A 50 1.56 3.77 -4.05
N LEU A 51 2.61 2.97 -4.08
CA LEU A 51 3.19 2.32 -2.91
C LEU A 51 4.26 3.17 -2.23
N THR A 52 5.09 3.88 -3.01
CA THR A 52 6.10 4.81 -2.45
C THR A 52 5.52 5.86 -1.50
N PRO A 53 4.44 6.60 -1.82
CA PRO A 53 3.89 7.57 -0.88
C PRO A 53 3.37 6.89 0.38
N PHE A 54 2.79 5.70 0.26
CA PHE A 54 2.31 4.95 1.43
C PHE A 54 3.44 4.53 2.36
N TRP A 55 4.56 3.99 1.86
CA TRP A 55 5.68 3.60 2.73
C TRP A 55 6.24 4.78 3.50
N VAL A 56 6.42 5.93 2.86
CA VAL A 56 6.93 7.13 3.52
C VAL A 56 5.93 7.64 4.56
N ILE A 57 4.68 7.84 4.17
CA ILE A 57 3.66 8.43 5.04
C ILE A 57 3.31 7.49 6.20
N ALA A 58 3.20 6.19 5.96
CA ALA A 58 2.92 5.21 7.01
C ALA A 58 4.06 5.14 8.03
N ALA A 59 5.33 5.18 7.58
CA ALA A 59 6.47 5.22 8.50
C ALA A 59 6.44 6.46 9.41
N VAL A 60 6.15 7.63 8.82
CA VAL A 60 6.03 8.89 9.60
C VAL A 60 4.80 8.85 10.52
N TYR A 61 3.67 8.32 10.06
CA TYR A 61 2.46 8.18 10.87
C TYR A 61 2.65 7.25 12.07
N LEU A 62 3.45 6.19 11.94
CA LEU A 62 3.77 5.31 13.08
C LEU A 62 4.66 6.01 14.12
N ALA A 63 5.50 6.96 13.68
CA ALA A 63 6.35 7.75 14.57
C ALA A 63 5.56 8.74 15.45
N THR A 64 4.32 9.08 15.09
CA THR A 64 3.46 9.98 15.91
C THR A 64 2.71 9.25 17.05
N ASN A 65 3.04 7.98 17.32
CA ASN A 65 2.36 7.13 18.33
C ASN A 65 0.82 7.15 18.23
N PRO A 66 0.23 6.82 17.07
CA PRO A 66 -1.21 6.79 16.89
C PRO A 66 -1.84 5.61 17.65
N ASN A 67 -3.18 5.64 17.80
CA ASN A 67 -3.93 4.51 18.35
C ASN A 67 -3.64 3.22 17.54
N PRO A 68 -3.19 2.12 18.18
CA PRO A 68 -2.78 0.90 17.50
C PRO A 68 -3.90 0.25 16.69
N VAL A 69 -5.15 0.32 17.15
CA VAL A 69 -6.31 -0.25 16.45
C VAL A 69 -6.53 0.46 15.12
N THR A 70 -6.51 1.80 15.14
CA THR A 70 -6.66 2.63 13.96
C THR A 70 -5.50 2.39 13.00
N ALA A 71 -4.25 2.43 13.46
CA ALA A 71 -3.10 2.20 12.61
C ALA A 71 -3.12 0.81 11.94
N LEU A 72 -3.45 -0.26 12.67
CA LEU A 72 -3.55 -1.62 12.12
C LEU A 72 -4.66 -1.76 11.08
N THR A 73 -5.84 -1.20 11.35
CA THR A 73 -6.96 -1.26 10.39
C THR A 73 -6.61 -0.54 9.09
N LEU A 74 -5.95 0.62 9.17
CA LEU A 74 -5.50 1.33 7.98
C LEU A 74 -4.44 0.54 7.19
N LEU A 75 -3.42 -0.02 7.85
CA LEU A 75 -2.42 -0.87 7.20
C LEU A 75 -3.07 -2.06 6.49
N ARG A 76 -4.00 -2.76 7.15
CA ARG A 76 -4.74 -3.90 6.58
C ARG A 76 -5.58 -3.49 5.38
N THR A 77 -6.34 -2.40 5.49
CA THR A 77 -7.20 -1.92 4.39
C THR A 77 -6.39 -1.57 3.15
N PHE A 78 -5.22 -0.93 3.33
CA PHE A 78 -4.32 -0.61 2.23
C PHE A 78 -3.76 -1.88 1.56
N VAL A 79 -3.28 -2.84 2.35
CA VAL A 79 -2.76 -4.12 1.83
C VAL A 79 -3.84 -4.85 1.04
N VAL A 80 -5.04 -5.00 1.60
CA VAL A 80 -6.16 -5.68 0.93
C VAL A 80 -6.51 -4.99 -0.38
N ALA A 81 -6.63 -3.66 -0.40
CA ALA A 81 -6.91 -2.91 -1.61
C ALA A 81 -5.84 -3.15 -2.70
N ARG A 82 -4.56 -3.21 -2.32
CA ARG A 82 -3.46 -3.50 -3.26
C ARG A 82 -3.46 -4.93 -3.77
N ILE A 83 -3.80 -5.90 -2.93
CA ILE A 83 -3.95 -7.30 -3.37
C ILE A 83 -5.12 -7.43 -4.36
N VAL A 84 -6.24 -6.77 -4.10
CA VAL A 84 -7.39 -6.75 -5.03
C VAL A 84 -7.00 -6.17 -6.39
N ILE A 85 -6.22 -5.07 -6.41
CA ILE A 85 -5.71 -4.50 -7.67
C ILE A 85 -4.79 -5.47 -8.40
N ALA A 86 -3.92 -6.18 -7.66
CA ALA A 86 -3.01 -7.18 -8.23
C ALA A 86 -3.79 -8.34 -8.87
N LEU A 87 -4.80 -8.85 -8.17
CA LEU A 87 -5.71 -9.87 -8.68
C LEU A 87 -6.48 -9.37 -9.90
N GLY A 88 -6.82 -8.08 -9.94
CA GLY A 88 -7.44 -7.45 -11.10
C GLY A 88 -6.63 -7.59 -12.39
N TYR A 89 -5.30 -7.51 -12.31
CA TYR A 89 -4.42 -7.72 -13.46
C TYR A 89 -4.34 -9.19 -13.90
N VAL A 90 -4.39 -10.14 -12.95
CA VAL A 90 -4.26 -11.58 -13.24
C VAL A 90 -5.58 -12.18 -13.74
N LEU A 91 -6.70 -11.83 -13.10
CA LEU A 91 -8.02 -12.44 -13.33
C LEU A 91 -8.93 -11.62 -14.27
N GLN A 92 -8.42 -10.55 -14.87
CA GLN A 92 -9.19 -9.62 -15.73
C GLN A 92 -10.49 -9.11 -15.07
N VAL A 93 -10.40 -8.74 -13.80
CA VAL A 93 -11.53 -8.20 -13.02
C VAL A 93 -12.01 -6.87 -13.65
N PRO A 94 -13.32 -6.57 -13.64
CA PRO A 94 -13.84 -5.32 -14.18
C PRO A 94 -13.14 -4.09 -13.59
N ARG A 95 -12.71 -3.20 -14.50
CA ARG A 95 -11.93 -1.99 -14.20
C ARG A 95 -12.52 -1.11 -13.10
N LYS A 96 -13.85 -1.09 -12.97
CA LYS A 96 -14.57 -0.35 -11.91
C LYS A 96 -14.15 -0.75 -10.50
N ILE A 97 -13.96 -2.06 -10.24
CA ILE A 97 -13.57 -2.55 -8.91
C ILE A 97 -12.14 -2.13 -8.59
N THR A 98 -11.26 -2.25 -9.56
CA THR A 98 -9.84 -1.87 -9.47
C THR A 98 -9.68 -0.36 -9.25
N ASP A 99 -10.50 0.45 -9.91
CA ASP A 99 -10.53 1.91 -9.72
C ASP A 99 -11.03 2.29 -8.32
N CYS A 100 -12.09 1.63 -7.82
CA CYS A 100 -12.56 1.82 -6.45
C CYS A 100 -11.48 1.45 -5.41
N ALA A 101 -10.79 0.31 -5.59
CA ALA A 101 -9.70 -0.10 -4.70
C ALA A 101 -8.52 0.89 -4.75
N SER A 102 -8.27 1.48 -5.91
CA SER A 102 -7.24 2.54 -6.06
C SER A 102 -7.65 3.80 -5.31
N CYS A 103 -8.92 4.21 -5.40
CA CYS A 103 -9.47 5.34 -4.66
C CYS A 103 -9.36 5.13 -3.14
N VAL A 104 -9.71 3.94 -2.64
CA VAL A 104 -9.53 3.59 -1.21
C VAL A 104 -8.07 3.71 -0.79
N SER A 105 -7.14 3.21 -1.60
CA SER A 105 -5.71 3.29 -1.30
C SER A 105 -5.20 4.74 -1.20
N PHE A 106 -5.71 5.63 -2.07
CA PHE A 106 -5.43 7.06 -1.99
C PHE A 106 -6.02 7.70 -0.73
N LEU A 107 -7.26 7.37 -0.38
CA LEU A 107 -7.92 7.90 0.81
C LEU A 107 -7.19 7.50 2.09
N VAL A 108 -6.75 6.25 2.21
CA VAL A 108 -5.96 5.79 3.36
C VAL A 108 -4.65 6.56 3.49
N THR A 109 -3.94 6.73 2.38
CA THR A 109 -2.66 7.46 2.35
C THR A 109 -2.86 8.94 2.67
N GLY A 110 -3.92 9.56 2.14
CA GLY A 110 -4.31 10.93 2.42
C GLY A 110 -4.70 11.15 3.88
N TYR A 111 -5.46 10.23 4.48
CA TYR A 111 -5.81 10.29 5.90
C TYR A 111 -4.57 10.24 6.79
N MET A 112 -3.66 9.28 6.55
CA MET A 112 -2.41 9.19 7.33
C MET A 112 -1.59 10.47 7.21
N GLY A 113 -1.45 11.01 5.99
CA GLY A 113 -0.72 12.25 5.74
C GLY A 113 -1.36 13.44 6.45
N GLY A 114 -2.68 13.59 6.36
CA GLY A 114 -3.42 14.65 7.05
C GLY A 114 -3.28 14.57 8.57
N ALA A 115 -3.35 13.36 9.14
CA ALA A 115 -3.16 13.14 10.56
C ALA A 115 -1.74 13.50 11.04
N VAL A 116 -0.72 13.16 10.26
CA VAL A 116 0.67 13.58 10.51
C VAL A 116 0.78 15.11 10.54
N VAL A 117 0.27 15.78 9.51
CA VAL A 117 0.33 17.26 9.41
C VAL A 117 -0.40 17.91 10.59
N TYR A 118 -1.58 17.39 10.95
CA TYR A 118 -2.35 17.88 12.08
C TYR A 118 -1.60 17.74 13.40
N TYR A 119 -0.96 16.58 13.63
CA TYR A 119 -0.17 16.33 14.84
C TYR A 119 0.97 17.33 14.99
N TYR A 120 1.76 17.53 13.93
CA TYR A 120 2.87 18.49 13.97
C TYR A 120 2.40 19.94 14.12
N ARG A 121 1.31 20.32 13.44
CA ARG A 121 0.74 21.67 13.57
C ARG A 121 0.29 21.98 15.00
N ASN A 122 -0.28 21.01 15.71
CA ASN A 122 -0.72 21.18 17.10
C ASN A 122 0.43 21.15 18.12
N SER A 123 1.62 20.69 17.71
CA SER A 123 2.81 20.64 18.57
C SER A 123 3.70 21.89 18.47
N LEU A 124 3.41 22.78 17.50
CA LEU A 124 3.98 24.13 17.38
C LEU A 124 3.17 25.12 18.22
#